data_AF-A0A439VUG8-F1
#
_entry.id   AF-A0A439VUG8-F1
#
_cell.length_a   1.000
_cell.length_b   1.000
_cell.length_c   1.000
_cell.angle_alpha   90.00
_cell.angle_beta   90.00
_cell.angle_gamma   90.00
#
_symmetry.space_group_name_H-M   'P 1'
#
loop_
_entity.id
_entity.type
_entity.pdbx_description
1 polymer ?
#
loop_
_entity_poly.entity_id
_entity_poly.type
_entity_poly.pdbx_seq_one_letter_code
_entity_poly.pdbx_strand_id
1 'polypeptide(L)'
;MRVAVVWNSDFTGVINRFGQPYPQPPQPWPHYGAITKSVMAALQEGGHETLLCEGDKELLATLQGFMPPDPQARPSGLVFNLAEGIQGEYRFTHVPAMLEMAGVPYTGSS
;
A
#
# COMPACT_ATOMS: atom_id res chain seq x y z
N MET A 1 11.10 -3.72 -13.11
CA MET A 1 9.86 -2.92 -13.27
C MET A 1 9.62 -2.13 -11.99
N ARG A 2 8.62 -1.22 -11.97
CA ARG A 2 8.27 -0.47 -10.76
C ARG A 2 7.35 -1.29 -9.86
N VAL A 3 7.67 -1.38 -8.58
CA VAL A 3 6.88 -2.09 -7.56
C VAL A 3 6.72 -1.20 -6.34
N ALA A 4 5.50 -0.74 -6.08
CA ALA A 4 5.21 -0.02 -4.84
C ALA A 4 4.79 -1.03 -3.76
N VAL A 5 5.50 -1.05 -2.64
CA VAL A 5 5.11 -1.80 -1.44
C VAL A 5 4.25 -0.88 -0.58
N VAL A 6 2.98 -1.26 -0.41
CA VAL A 6 2.00 -0.47 0.35
C VAL A 6 1.80 -1.13 1.70
N TRP A 7 1.88 -0.35 2.78
CA TRP A 7 1.68 -0.83 4.16
C TRP A 7 0.99 0.24 5.00
N ASN A 8 0.65 -0.08 6.25
CA ASN A 8 0.18 0.93 7.21
C ASN A 8 1.14 0.98 8.41
N SER A 9 1.83 2.10 8.54
CA SER A 9 2.61 2.43 9.75
C SER A 9 2.12 3.70 10.43
N ASP A 10 1.53 4.62 9.65
CA ASP A 10 0.85 5.81 10.16
C ASP A 10 -0.67 5.64 10.06
N PHE A 11 -1.32 5.50 11.21
CA PHE A 11 -2.78 5.38 11.33
C PHE A 11 -3.51 6.73 11.36
N THR A 12 -2.82 7.82 11.05
CA THR A 12 -3.38 9.18 11.03
C THR A 12 -3.70 9.68 9.62
N GLY A 13 -3.31 8.95 8.57
CA GLY A 13 -3.47 9.27 7.15
C GLY A 13 -4.90 9.22 6.59
N VAL A 14 -5.89 9.69 7.36
CA VAL A 14 -7.31 9.77 6.99
C VAL A 14 -7.80 11.22 7.05
N ILE A 15 -8.87 11.54 6.31
CA ILE A 15 -9.48 12.87 6.37
C ILE A 15 -10.08 13.12 7.76
N ASN A 16 -10.87 12.17 8.26
CA ASN A 16 -11.53 12.21 9.57
C ASN A 16 -11.33 10.88 10.30
N ARG A 17 -11.16 10.91 11.62
CA ARG A 17 -11.10 9.72 12.49
C ARG A 17 -12.51 9.40 13.02
N PHE A 18 -13.29 8.72 12.19
CA PHE A 18 -14.71 8.41 12.48
C PHE A 18 -14.99 6.91 12.56
N GLY A 19 -14.23 6.09 11.83
CA GLY A 19 -14.41 4.64 11.83
C GLY A 19 -13.82 4.00 13.08
N GLN A 20 -14.15 2.72 13.30
CA GLN A 20 -13.50 1.92 14.34
C GLN A 20 -11.99 1.88 14.08
N PRO A 21 -11.14 2.39 15.01
CA PRO A 21 -9.71 2.41 14.83
C PRO A 21 -9.14 0.99 14.95
N TYR A 22 -8.00 0.75 14.31
CA TYR A 22 -7.23 -0.47 14.46
C TYR A 22 -5.76 -0.15 14.78
N PRO A 23 -5.06 -0.96 15.60
CA PRO A 23 -5.53 -2.13 16.38
C PRO A 23 -6.35 -1.81 17.65
N GLN A 24 -7.13 -2.79 18.12
CA GLN A 24 -7.81 -2.75 19.42
C GLN A 24 -7.50 -4.01 20.26
N PRO A 25 -6.85 -3.88 21.45
CA PRO A 25 -6.09 -2.72 21.93
C PRO A 25 -4.80 -2.50 21.11
N PRO A 26 -4.10 -1.36 21.28
CA PRO A 26 -2.78 -1.11 20.70
C PRO A 26 -1.77 -2.16 21.14
N GLN A 27 -1.68 -3.26 20.39
CA GLN A 27 -0.59 -4.20 20.56
C GLN A 27 0.63 -3.64 19.81
N PRO A 28 1.86 -3.80 20.36
CA PRO A 28 3.06 -3.63 19.56
C PRO A 28 2.96 -4.59 18.39
N TRP A 29 2.62 -4.08 17.21
CA TRP A 29 2.53 -4.88 16.01
C TRP A 29 3.87 -5.57 15.77
N PRO A 30 3.89 -6.89 15.51
CA PRO A 30 5.13 -7.63 15.38
C PRO A 30 5.93 -7.07 14.20
N HIS A 31 6.99 -6.31 14.51
CA HIS A 31 8.07 -5.86 13.62
C HIS A 31 7.76 -5.79 12.10
N TYR A 32 6.65 -5.16 11.69
CA TYR A 32 6.29 -5.03 10.27
C TYR A 32 7.37 -4.29 9.48
N GLY A 33 8.11 -3.40 10.15
CA GLY A 33 9.27 -2.72 9.57
C GLY A 33 10.39 -3.67 9.14
N ALA A 34 10.54 -4.85 9.77
CA ALA A 34 11.50 -5.86 9.30
C ALA A 34 10.98 -6.55 8.04
N ILE A 35 9.70 -6.92 8.02
CA ILE A 35 9.05 -7.58 6.87
C ILE A 35 9.08 -6.65 5.64
N THR A 36 8.67 -5.39 5.77
CA THR A 36 8.69 -4.45 4.65
C THR A 36 10.11 -4.22 4.13
N LYS A 37 11.10 -4.09 5.02
CA LYS A 37 12.52 -4.00 4.62
C LYS A 37 13.00 -5.24 3.87
N SER A 38 12.66 -6.44 4.35
CA SER A 38 13.04 -7.70 3.68
C SER A 38 12.38 -7.84 2.31
N VAL A 39 11.09 -7.51 2.18
CA VAL A 39 10.38 -7.53 0.89
C VAL A 39 10.98 -6.51 -0.07
N MET A 40 11.23 -5.29 0.40
CA MET A 40 11.89 -4.23 -0.37
C MET A 40 13.26 -4.68 -0.89
N ALA A 41 14.11 -5.23 -0.01
CA ALA A 41 15.44 -5.71 -0.38
C ALA A 41 15.37 -6.84 -1.43
N ALA A 42 14.49 -7.83 -1.23
CA ALA A 42 14.33 -8.93 -2.18
C ALA A 42 13.84 -8.46 -3.57
N LEU A 43 12.91 -7.50 -3.62
CA LEU A 43 12.44 -6.91 -4.87
C LEU A 43 13.56 -6.12 -5.58
N GLN A 44 14.37 -5.37 -4.82
CA GLN A 44 15.51 -4.63 -5.34
C GLN A 44 16.61 -5.57 -5.87
N GLU A 45 16.92 -6.65 -5.14
CA GLU A 45 17.85 -7.70 -5.58
C GLU A 45 17.37 -8.37 -6.88
N GLY A 46 16.04 -8.49 -7.07
CA GLY A 46 15.41 -8.91 -8.32
C GLY A 46 15.46 -7.88 -9.46
N GLY A 47 16.10 -6.73 -9.27
CA GLY A 47 16.22 -5.67 -10.29
C GLY A 47 14.96 -4.82 -10.45
N HIS A 48 14.11 -4.73 -9.42
CA HIS A 48 12.93 -3.87 -9.44
C HIS A 48 13.22 -2.50 -8.83
N GLU A 49 12.65 -1.45 -9.44
CA GLU A 49 12.59 -0.12 -8.86
C GLU A 49 11.46 -0.14 -7.84
N THR A 50 11.72 0.28 -6.61
CA THR A 50 10.78 0.05 -5.51
C THR A 50 10.50 1.33 -4.73
N LEU A 51 9.26 1.44 -4.26
CA LEU A 51 8.79 2.53 -3.42
C LEU A 51 8.04 1.94 -2.22
N LEU A 52 8.40 2.35 -1.00
CA LEU A 52 7.59 2.07 0.19
C LEU A 52 6.64 3.26 0.43
N CYS A 53 5.34 3.02 0.53
CA CYS A 53 4.36 4.09 0.74
C CYS A 53 3.18 3.66 1.63
N GLU A 54 2.51 4.63 2.25
CA GLU A 54 1.39 4.39 3.15
C GLU A 54 0.11 4.05 2.39
N GLY A 55 -0.66 3.09 2.91
CA GLY A 55 -2.00 2.73 2.45
C GLY A 55 -3.05 3.67 3.02
N ASP A 56 -2.99 4.93 2.62
CA ASP A 56 -3.75 6.04 3.20
C ASP A 56 -4.46 6.90 2.12
N LYS A 57 -5.03 8.03 2.53
CA LYS A 57 -5.76 8.93 1.61
C LYS A 57 -4.91 9.50 0.45
N GLU A 58 -3.59 9.52 0.57
CA GLU A 58 -2.66 10.04 -0.46
C GLU A 58 -2.17 8.95 -1.42
N LEU A 59 -2.56 7.70 -1.21
CA LEU A 59 -2.04 6.54 -1.94
C LEU A 59 -2.12 6.74 -3.46
N LEU A 60 -3.29 7.09 -4.00
CA LEU A 60 -3.47 7.20 -5.45
C LEU A 60 -2.59 8.28 -6.09
N ALA A 61 -2.45 9.43 -5.44
CA ALA A 61 -1.57 10.49 -5.92
C ALA A 61 -0.09 10.04 -5.91
N THR A 62 0.31 9.33 -4.86
CA THR A 62 1.65 8.75 -4.72
C THR A 62 1.94 7.74 -5.83
N LEU A 63 1.01 6.81 -6.09
CA LEU A 63 1.15 5.80 -7.13
C LEU A 63 1.20 6.42 -8.53
N GLN A 64 0.37 7.43 -8.79
CA GLN A 64 0.36 8.13 -10.08
C GLN A 64 1.71 8.81 -10.37
N GLY A 65 2.36 9.38 -9.36
CA GLY A 65 3.69 9.97 -9.51
C GLY A 65 4.79 8.95 -9.75
N PHE A 66 4.75 7.82 -9.04
CA PHE A 66 5.78 6.77 -9.14
C PHE A 66 5.64 5.92 -10.41
N MET A 67 4.43 5.47 -10.72
CA MET A 67 4.13 4.61 -11.86
C MET A 67 3.01 5.20 -12.72
N PRO A 68 3.26 6.34 -13.40
CA PRO A 68 2.31 6.90 -14.34
C PRO A 68 2.01 5.91 -15.48
N PRO A 69 0.82 5.97 -16.08
CA PRO A 69 0.48 5.12 -17.22
C PRO A 69 1.46 5.33 -18.38
N ASP A 70 1.68 4.27 -19.17
CA ASP A 70 2.41 4.41 -20.43
C ASP A 70 1.57 5.16 -21.49
N PRO A 71 2.14 5.50 -22.68
CA PRO A 71 1.40 6.20 -23.73
C PRO A 71 0.15 5.48 -24.25
N GLN A 72 -0.04 4.20 -23.94
CA GLN A 72 -1.19 3.37 -24.30
C GLN A 72 -2.10 3.10 -23.08
N ALA A 73 -1.94 3.85 -21.99
CA ALA A 73 -2.67 3.67 -20.74
C ALA A 73 -2.50 2.29 -20.09
N ARG A 74 -1.40 1.60 -20.35
CA ARG A 74 -1.07 0.33 -19.70
C ARG A 74 -0.34 0.59 -18.37
N PRO A 75 -0.49 -0.31 -17.38
CA PRO A 75 0.25 -0.22 -16.13
C PRO A 75 1.77 -0.24 -16.36
N SER A 76 2.48 0.72 -15.76
CA SER A 76 3.96 0.77 -15.79
C SER A 76 4.63 0.14 -14.56
N GLY A 77 3.81 -0.35 -13.63
CA GLY A 77 4.23 -1.00 -12.40
C GLY A 77 3.09 -1.78 -11.75
N LEU A 78 3.36 -2.32 -10.56
CA LEU A 78 2.38 -3.02 -9.74
C LEU A 78 2.52 -2.65 -8.26
N VAL A 79 1.48 -2.94 -7.48
CA VAL A 79 1.51 -2.81 -6.02
C VAL A 79 1.68 -4.17 -5.34
N PHE A 80 2.64 -4.25 -4.42
CA PHE A 80 2.72 -5.33 -3.44
C PHE A 80 1.99 -4.86 -2.17
N ASN A 81 0.77 -5.35 -1.95
CA ASN A 81 -0.09 -4.94 -0.85
C ASN A 81 0.23 -5.71 0.44
N LEU A 82 0.76 -4.98 1.42
CA LEU A 82 0.92 -5.39 2.82
C LEU A 82 0.05 -4.52 3.75
N ALA A 83 -0.86 -3.72 3.21
CA ALA A 83 -1.72 -2.85 3.98
C ALA A 83 -2.84 -3.65 4.64
N GLU A 84 -3.25 -3.17 5.81
CA GLU A 84 -4.36 -3.74 6.56
C GLU A 84 -5.52 -2.73 6.75
N GLY A 85 -5.32 -1.48 6.33
CA GLY A 85 -6.24 -0.38 6.48
C GLY A 85 -6.21 0.27 7.87
N ILE A 86 -6.62 1.54 7.91
CA ILE A 86 -6.45 2.41 9.08
C ILE A 86 -7.63 2.32 10.06
N GLN A 87 -8.85 2.31 9.54
CA GLN A 87 -10.09 2.34 10.34
C GLN A 87 -11.26 1.75 9.54
N GLY A 88 -12.33 1.35 10.22
CA GLY A 88 -13.57 0.83 9.62
C GLY A 88 -13.69 -0.69 9.64
N GLU A 89 -14.93 -1.20 9.48
CA GLU A 89 -15.23 -2.63 9.59
C GLU A 89 -14.58 -3.47 8.47
N TYR A 90 -14.46 -2.92 7.28
CA TYR A 90 -13.89 -3.58 6.10
C TYR A 90 -12.52 -3.03 5.70
N ARG A 91 -11.73 -2.58 6.68
CA ARG A 91 -10.46 -1.88 6.45
C ARG A 91 -9.47 -2.60 5.53
N PHE A 92 -9.44 -3.94 5.55
CA PHE A 92 -8.56 -4.75 4.72
C PHE A 92 -8.85 -4.60 3.21
N THR A 93 -10.10 -4.28 2.84
CA THR A 93 -10.50 -4.14 1.44
C THR A 93 -10.23 -2.75 0.88
N HIS A 94 -9.88 -1.77 1.72
CA HIS A 94 -9.75 -0.37 1.30
C HIS A 94 -8.68 -0.18 0.22
N VAL A 95 -7.47 -0.71 0.46
CA VAL A 95 -6.36 -0.59 -0.50
C VAL A 95 -6.66 -1.38 -1.78
N PRO A 96 -7.03 -2.68 -1.75
CA PRO A 96 -7.44 -3.41 -2.95
C PRO A 96 -8.51 -2.66 -3.78
N ALA A 97 -9.58 -2.16 -3.13
CA ALA A 97 -10.64 -1.44 -3.82
C ALA A 97 -10.15 -0.14 -4.48
N MET A 98 -9.25 0.60 -3.84
CA MET A 98 -8.63 1.80 -4.44
C MET A 98 -7.75 1.45 -5.64
N LEU A 99 -7.01 0.35 -5.58
CA LEU A 99 -6.15 -0.12 -6.67
C LEU A 99 -6.97 -0.60 -7.87
N GLU A 100 -8.05 -1.33 -7.63
CA GLU A 100 -9.03 -1.70 -8.66
C GLU A 100 -9.64 -0.46 -9.31
N MET A 101 -10.08 0.53 -8.51
CA MET A 101 -10.61 1.79 -9.02
C MET A 101 -9.60 2.55 -9.88
N ALA A 102 -8.31 2.52 -9.53
CA ALA A 102 -7.25 3.19 -10.25
C ALA A 102 -6.69 2.39 -11.45
N GLY A 103 -7.13 1.15 -11.66
CA GLY A 103 -6.58 0.26 -12.70
C GLY A 103 -5.13 -0.15 -12.44
N VAL A 104 -4.69 -0.18 -11.18
CA VAL A 104 -3.34 -0.56 -10.78
C VAL A 104 -3.29 -2.05 -10.45
N PRO A 105 -2.47 -2.86 -11.13
CA PRO A 105 -2.34 -4.27 -10.82
C PRO A 105 -1.68 -4.45 -9.45
N TYR A 106 -2.11 -5.46 -8.69
CA TYR A 106 -1.58 -5.70 -7.36
C TYR A 106 -1.52 -7.19 -6.99
N THR A 107 -0.72 -7.50 -5.98
CA THR A 107 -0.58 -8.82 -5.35
C THR A 107 -0.40 -8.64 -3.84
N GLY A 108 -0.41 -9.74 -3.07
CA GLY A 108 -0.28 -9.72 -1.62
C GLY A 108 -1.62 -9.93 -0.92
N SER A 109 -1.81 -9.27 0.22
CA SER A 109 -3.05 -9.37 1.01
C SER A 109 -4.26 -8.84 0.22
N SER A 110 -5.41 -9.50 0.36
CA SER A 110 -6.67 -9.18 -0.33
C SER A 110 -7.82 -9.07 0.66
#